data_AF-A0A924G851-F1
#
_entry.id   AF-A0A924G851-F1
#
_cell.length_a   1.000
_cell.length_b   1.000
_cell.length_c   1.000
_cell.angle_alpha   90.00
_cell.angle_beta   90.00
_cell.angle_gamma   90.00
#
_symmetry.space_group_name_H-M   'P 1'
#
loop_
_entity.id
_entity.type
_entity.pdbx_description
1 polymer ?
#
loop_
_entity_poly.entity_id
_entity_poly.type
_entity_poly.pdbx_seq_one_letter_code
_entity_poly.pdbx_strand_id
1 'polypeptide(L)'
;MAAKIPAKVGKIMDIFVSVAAAVVIYGALQKILHAPIADIMLKIGLTTEAIVFLAYGVLYMIYPAMDDHEVHLPGSKEEKGNPALKSMEKMLQEADITPTNLSKLSSGFQKLGTTVSNMGDIGDVV
;
A
#
# COMPACT_ATOMS: atom_id res chain seq x y z
N MET A 1 -0.76 -0.47 7.69
CA MET A 1 -0.87 -0.01 9.10
C MET A 1 -1.98 1.02 9.26
N ALA A 2 -3.24 0.56 9.17
CA ALA A 2 -4.40 1.39 9.49
C ALA A 2 -4.75 1.21 10.97
N ALA A 3 -4.57 2.25 11.78
CA ALA A 3 -5.12 2.32 13.13
C ALA A 3 -6.50 3.00 13.08
N LYS A 4 -7.36 2.79 14.08
CA LYS A 4 -8.64 3.52 14.27
C LYS A 4 -8.41 5.01 14.63
N ILE A 5 -7.40 5.63 14.04
CA ILE A 5 -7.12 7.05 14.21
C ILE A 5 -8.20 7.81 13.44
N PRO A 6 -8.98 8.67 14.10
CA PRO A 6 -9.97 9.48 13.38
C PRO A 6 -9.26 10.31 12.30
N ALA A 7 -9.84 10.37 11.09
CA ALA A 7 -9.19 10.95 9.90
C ALA A 7 -8.66 12.40 10.11
N LYS A 8 -9.29 13.15 11.01
CA LYS A 8 -8.84 14.50 11.39
C LYS A 8 -7.55 14.46 12.22
N VAL A 9 -7.42 13.52 13.15
CA VAL A 9 -6.22 13.32 13.97
C VAL A 9 -5.07 12.76 13.12
N GLY A 10 -5.36 11.82 12.23
CA GLY A 10 -4.36 11.28 11.29
C GLY A 10 -3.75 12.39 10.42
N LYS A 11 -4.58 13.19 9.75
CA LYS A 11 -4.10 14.30 8.91
C LYS A 11 -3.28 15.34 9.67
N ILE A 12 -3.67 15.67 10.91
CA ILE A 12 -2.90 16.62 11.74
C ILE A 12 -1.54 16.01 12.10
N MET A 13 -1.51 14.72 12.43
CA MET A 13 -0.26 14.02 12.72
C MET A 13 0.66 13.95 11.50
N ASP A 14 0.13 13.60 10.33
CA ASP A 14 0.92 13.50 9.11
C ASP A 14 1.57 14.85 8.74
N ILE A 15 0.83 15.95 8.91
CA ILE A 15 1.37 17.30 8.71
C ILE A 15 2.47 17.60 9.73
N PHE A 16 2.24 17.31 11.02
CA PHE A 16 3.22 17.53 12.08
C PHE A 16 4.52 16.77 11.82
N VAL A 17 4.42 15.50 11.45
CA VAL A 17 5.54 14.61 11.14
C VAL A 17 6.28 15.08 9.90
N SER A 18 5.56 15.53 8.87
CA SER A 18 6.18 16.07 7.66
C SER A 18 7.03 17.32 7.96
N VAL A 19 6.55 18.19 8.87
CA VAL A 19 7.30 19.38 9.31
C VAL A 19 8.51 18.97 10.16
N ALA A 20 8.34 18.03 11.09
CA ALA A 20 9.42 17.52 11.91
C ALA A 20 10.53 16.87 11.06
N ALA A 21 10.16 16.06 10.07
CA ALA A 21 11.11 15.42 9.15
C ALA A 21 11.95 16.43 8.36
N ALA A 22 11.36 17.56 7.96
CA ALA A 22 12.10 18.63 7.30
C ALA A 22 13.22 19.20 8.20
N VAL A 23 12.96 19.37 9.50
CA VAL A 23 13.96 19.82 10.48
C VAL A 23 15.08 18.79 10.65
N VAL A 24 14.73 17.50 10.70
CA VAL A 24 15.69 16.39 10.81
C VAL A 24 16.62 16.34 9.60
N ILE A 25 16.05 16.38 8.40
CA ILE A 25 16.80 16.34 7.14
C ILE A 25 17.73 17.56 7.03
N TYR A 26 17.26 18.74 7.43
CA TYR A 26 18.12 19.93 7.45
C TYR A 26 19.28 19.79 8.45
N GLY A 27 19.05 19.22 9.64
CA GLY A 27 20.13 18.94 10.59
C GLY A 27 21.16 17.95 10.07
N ALA A 28 20.71 16.88 9.40
CA ALA A 28 21.59 15.94 8.72
C ALA A 28 22.39 16.61 7.58
N LEU A 29 21.76 17.50 6.81
CA LEU A 29 22.42 18.28 5.77
C LEU A 29 23.56 19.13 6.34
N GLN A 30 23.35 19.82 7.46
CA GLN A 30 24.42 20.61 8.08
C GLN A 30 25.59 19.73 8.54
N LYS A 31 25.32 18.50 8.99
CA LYS A 31 26.34 17.54 9.38
C LYS A 31 27.21 17.09 8.20
N ILE A 32 26.62 16.78 7.06
CA ILE A 32 27.40 16.38 5.86
C ILE A 32 28.21 17.53 5.28
N LEU A 33 27.71 18.77 5.41
CA LEU A 33 28.41 19.97 4.96
C LEU A 33 29.49 20.47 5.94
N HIS A 34 29.66 19.81 7.09
CA HIS A 34 30.63 20.21 8.13
C HIS A 34 30.45 21.67 8.59
N ALA A 35 29.21 22.15 8.63
CA ALA A 35 28.90 23.50 9.07
C ALA A 35 29.30 23.69 10.55
N PRO A 36 29.66 24.92 10.99
CA PRO A 36 30.00 25.18 12.40
C PRO A 36 28.89 24.85 13.40
N ILE A 37 27.63 24.93 12.95
CA ILE A 37 26.43 24.63 13.74
C ILE A 37 25.97 23.17 13.61
N ALA A 38 26.70 22.33 12.88
CA ALA A 38 26.28 20.98 12.49
C ALA A 38 25.84 20.12 13.67
N ASP A 39 26.65 20.07 14.73
CA ASP A 39 26.38 19.22 15.89
C ASP A 39 25.15 19.66 16.67
N ILE A 40 24.91 20.97 16.72
CA ILE A 40 23.75 21.54 17.41
C ILE A 40 22.49 21.25 16.59
N MET A 41 22.52 21.52 15.28
CA MET A 41 21.36 21.29 14.41
C MET A 41 21.02 19.81 14.30
N LEU A 42 22.02 18.93 14.27
CA LEU A 42 21.82 17.48 14.28
C LEU A 42 21.17 17.00 15.58
N LYS A 43 21.62 17.51 16.74
CA LYS A 43 20.99 17.19 18.03
C LYS A 43 19.53 17.62 18.08
N ILE A 44 19.21 18.81 17.57
CA ILE A 44 17.84 19.32 17.49
C ILE A 44 16.99 18.40 16.59
N GLY A 45 17.49 18.05 15.40
CA GLY A 45 16.81 17.14 14.48
C GLY A 45 16.53 15.79 15.14
N LEU A 46 17.56 15.11 15.65
CA LEU A 46 17.40 13.80 16.30
C LEU A 46 16.48 13.83 17.52
N THR A 47 16.51 14.90 18.31
CA THR A 47 15.59 15.07 19.46
C THR A 47 14.15 15.24 18.97
N THR A 48 13.94 15.96 17.88
CA THR A 48 12.63 16.11 17.23
C THR A 48 12.10 14.76 16.76
N GLU A 49 12.94 13.92 16.13
CA GLU A 49 12.57 12.57 15.69
C GLU A 49 12.18 11.67 16.87
N ALA A 50 12.91 11.74 17.99
CA ALA A 50 12.57 10.99 19.19
C ALA A 50 11.18 11.34 19.73
N ILE A 51 10.80 12.62 19.69
CA ILE A 51 9.47 13.08 20.10
C ILE A 51 8.39 12.56 19.15
N VAL A 52 8.64 12.58 17.83
CA VAL A 52 7.71 12.05 16.82
C VAL A 52 7.45 10.56 17.07
N PHE A 53 8.49 9.76 17.30
CA PHE A 53 8.34 8.33 17.57
C PHE A 53 7.62 8.05 18.88
N LEU A 54 7.88 8.82 19.94
CA LEU A 54 7.12 8.72 21.18
C LEU A 54 5.64 9.03 20.96
N ALA A 55 5.33 10.09 20.21
CA ALA A 55 3.96 10.47 19.93
C ALA A 55 3.23 9.40 19.09
N TYR A 56 3.88 8.78 18.11
CA TYR A 56 3.34 7.62 17.40
C TYR A 56 3.16 6.41 18.31
N GLY A 57 4.13 6.10 19.18
CA GLY A 57 4.04 5.01 20.14
C GLY A 57 2.82 5.15 21.06
N VAL A 58 2.59 6.35 21.59
CA VAL A 58 1.40 6.67 22.39
C VAL A 58 0.13 6.58 21.55
N LEU A 59 0.14 7.10 20.32
CA LEU A 59 -1.01 7.05 19.42
C LEU A 59 -1.41 5.62 19.09
N TYR A 60 -0.46 4.72 18.83
CA TYR A 60 -0.72 3.30 18.59
C TYR A 60 -1.13 2.54 19.85
N MET A 61 -0.69 2.98 21.04
CA MET A 61 -1.18 2.41 22.30
C MET A 61 -2.66 2.73 22.53
N ILE A 62 -3.10 3.93 22.15
CA ILE A 62 -4.50 4.39 22.29
C ILE A 62 -5.37 3.84 21.15
N TYR A 63 -4.82 3.80 19.93
CA TYR A 63 -5.48 3.27 18.74
C TYR A 63 -4.70 2.04 18.25
N PRO A 64 -4.94 0.85 18.84
CA PRO A 64 -4.27 -0.37 18.41
C PRO A 64 -4.50 -0.59 16.90
N ALA A 65 -3.44 -1.04 16.22
CA ALA A 65 -3.47 -1.32 14.80
C ALA A 65 -4.59 -2.31 14.48
N MET A 66 -5.39 -2.03 13.45
CA MET A 66 -6.23 -3.06 12.86
C MET A 66 -5.34 -3.93 11.98
N ASP A 67 -5.48 -5.25 12.10
CA ASP A 67 -4.88 -6.20 11.15
C ASP A 67 -5.20 -5.73 9.72
N ASP A 68 -4.19 -5.78 8.85
CA ASP A 68 -4.07 -5.12 7.54
C ASP A 68 -5.05 -5.62 6.45
N HIS A 69 -6.30 -5.96 6.80
CA HIS A 69 -7.30 -6.50 5.88
C HIS A 69 -8.44 -5.53 5.47
N GLU A 70 -8.32 -4.23 5.74
CA GLU A 70 -9.34 -3.25 5.35
C GLU A 70 -8.74 -2.05 4.63
N VAL A 71 -8.62 -2.16 3.30
CA VAL A 71 -8.49 -1.01 2.40
C VAL A 71 -9.82 -0.27 2.40
N HIS A 72 -10.00 0.70 3.29
CA HIS A 72 -11.17 1.57 3.29
C HIS A 72 -10.87 2.89 2.58
N LEU A 73 -11.30 2.96 1.31
CA LEU A 73 -11.72 4.22 0.69
C LEU A 73 -12.89 4.80 1.51
N PRO A 74 -12.96 6.13 1.72
CA PRO A 74 -13.98 6.73 2.56
C PRO A 74 -15.32 6.75 1.81
N GLY A 75 -16.31 5.95 2.25
CA GLY A 75 -17.68 6.13 1.73
C GLY A 75 -18.71 4.99 1.85
N SER A 76 -18.40 3.78 2.28
CA SER A 76 -19.39 2.68 2.21
C SER A 76 -19.71 2.06 3.56
N LYS A 77 -21.00 2.15 3.92
CA LYS A 77 -21.63 1.38 4.99
C LYS A 77 -21.57 -0.12 4.69
N GLU A 78 -21.38 -0.89 5.76
CA GLU A 78 -21.83 -2.27 6.01
C GLU A 78 -21.50 -3.37 4.99
N GLU A 79 -20.81 -4.41 5.45
CA GLU A 79 -21.41 -5.73 5.70
C GLU A 79 -20.30 -6.72 6.06
N LYS A 80 -20.53 -7.50 7.12
CA LYS A 80 -19.68 -8.64 7.51
C LYS A 80 -19.61 -9.67 6.38
N GLY A 81 -18.58 -9.59 5.57
CA GLY A 81 -18.25 -10.57 4.54
C GLY A 81 -16.80 -10.37 4.14
N ASN A 82 -16.03 -11.45 4.08
CA ASN A 82 -14.59 -11.41 3.83
C ASN A 82 -14.30 -10.51 2.62
N PRO A 83 -13.64 -9.34 2.78
CA PRO A 83 -13.59 -8.30 1.75
C PRO A 83 -12.93 -8.78 0.45
N ALA A 84 -11.98 -9.72 0.55
CA ALA A 84 -11.38 -10.40 -0.60
C ALA A 84 -12.37 -11.30 -1.36
N LEU A 85 -13.26 -12.00 -0.64
CA LEU A 85 -14.34 -12.78 -1.28
C LEU A 85 -15.38 -11.85 -1.89
N LYS A 86 -15.71 -10.73 -1.24
CA LYS A 86 -16.68 -9.76 -1.78
C LYS A 86 -16.18 -9.07 -3.05
N SER A 87 -14.88 -8.75 -3.14
CA SER A 87 -14.28 -8.26 -4.39
C SER A 87 -14.19 -9.34 -5.47
N MET A 88 -13.94 -10.59 -5.07
CA MET A 88 -13.94 -11.73 -5.99
C MET A 88 -15.35 -12.02 -6.51
N GLU A 89 -16.36 -12.11 -5.66
CA GLU A 89 -17.78 -12.27 -6.01
C GLU A 89 -18.24 -11.11 -6.91
N LYS A 90 -17.90 -9.86 -6.57
CA LYS A 90 -18.26 -8.69 -7.38
C LYS A 90 -17.60 -8.74 -8.76
N MET A 91 -16.34 -9.18 -8.84
CA MET A 91 -15.63 -9.35 -10.12
C MET A 91 -16.18 -10.54 -10.92
N LEU A 92 -16.56 -11.64 -10.25
CA LEU A 92 -17.23 -12.80 -10.83
C LEU A 92 -18.68 -12.53 -11.26
N GLN A 93 -19.32 -11.50 -10.69
CA GLN A 93 -20.67 -11.07 -10.99
C GLN A 93 -20.71 -9.96 -12.06
N GLU A 94 -19.70 -9.06 -12.10
CA GLU A 94 -19.56 -8.02 -13.12
C GLU A 94 -18.94 -8.55 -14.42
N ALA A 95 -17.95 -9.45 -14.33
CA ALA A 95 -17.59 -10.28 -15.46
C ALA A 95 -18.65 -11.38 -15.56
N ASP A 96 -19.39 -11.44 -16.65
CA ASP A 96 -20.44 -12.44 -16.92
C ASP A 96 -19.82 -13.84 -17.08
N ILE A 97 -19.21 -14.36 -16.01
CA ILE A 97 -18.49 -15.64 -15.91
C ILE A 97 -19.55 -16.74 -15.81
N THR A 98 -20.28 -16.92 -16.90
CA THR A 98 -21.12 -18.11 -17.07
C THR A 98 -20.23 -19.31 -17.42
N PRO A 99 -20.65 -20.54 -17.06
CA PRO A 99 -19.95 -21.77 -17.45
C PRO A 99 -19.66 -21.84 -18.95
N THR A 100 -20.58 -21.28 -19.75
CA THR A 100 -20.49 -21.12 -21.20
C THR A 100 -19.32 -20.24 -21.65
N ASN A 101 -19.04 -19.14 -20.95
CA ASN A 101 -17.95 -18.22 -21.29
C ASN A 101 -16.59 -18.77 -20.84
N LEU A 102 -16.52 -19.47 -19.70
CA LEU A 102 -15.33 -20.22 -19.29
C LEU A 102 -15.00 -21.35 -20.28
N SER A 103 -16.01 -22.07 -20.77
CA SER A 103 -15.83 -23.09 -21.80
C SER A 103 -15.30 -22.49 -23.11
N LYS A 104 -15.80 -21.33 -23.54
CA LYS A 104 -15.30 -20.63 -24.72
C LYS A 104 -13.85 -20.15 -24.54
N LEU A 105 -13.50 -19.65 -23.36
CA LEU A 105 -12.12 -19.25 -23.03
C LEU A 105 -11.17 -20.45 -23.04
N SER A 106 -11.59 -21.59 -22.47
CA SER A 106 -10.83 -22.85 -22.51
C SER A 106 -10.63 -23.36 -23.94
N SER A 107 -11.67 -23.32 -24.77
CA SER A 107 -11.53 -23.66 -26.19
C SER A 107 -10.62 -22.69 -26.94
N GLY A 108 -10.62 -21.40 -26.58
CA GLY A 108 -9.71 -20.40 -27.12
C GLY A 108 -8.24 -20.69 -26.77
N PHE A 109 -7.98 -21.05 -25.51
CA PHE A 109 -6.64 -21.46 -25.05
C PHE A 109 -6.17 -22.76 -25.72
N GLN A 110 -7.04 -23.74 -25.90
CA GLN A 110 -6.71 -24.98 -26.63
C GLN A 110 -6.38 -24.68 -28.09
N LYS A 111 -7.17 -23.83 -28.76
CA LYS A 111 -6.89 -23.41 -30.14
C LYS A 111 -5.56 -22.66 -30.24
N LEU A 112 -5.28 -21.73 -29.32
CA LEU A 112 -4.01 -21.02 -29.27
C LEU A 112 -2.84 -21.98 -29.06
N GLY A 113 -2.96 -22.94 -28.14
CA GLY A 113 -1.97 -23.99 -27.91
C GLY A 113 -1.71 -24.82 -29.16
N THR A 114 -2.75 -25.22 -29.89
CA THR A 114 -2.60 -25.93 -31.17
C THR A 114 -1.95 -25.07 -32.24
N THR A 115 -2.29 -23.77 -32.34
CA THR A 115 -1.66 -22.84 -33.29
C THR A 115 -0.18 -22.63 -32.96
N VAL A 116 0.18 -22.49 -31.69
CA VAL A 116 1.57 -22.36 -31.24
C VAL A 116 2.34 -23.67 -31.45
N SER A 117 1.74 -24.83 -31.20
CA SER A 117 2.34 -26.13 -31.49
C SER A 117 2.62 -26.28 -32.99
N ASN A 118 1.62 -26.01 -33.83
CA ASN A 118 1.78 -26.07 -35.29
C ASN A 118 2.80 -25.04 -35.81
N MET A 119 2.95 -23.88 -35.15
CA MET A 119 4.00 -22.91 -35.46
C MET A 119 5.38 -23.41 -35.02
N GLY A 120 5.48 -24.12 -33.90
CA GLY A 120 6.69 -24.79 -33.45
C GLY A 120 7.13 -25.88 -34.43
N ASP A 121 6.18 -26.68 -34.92
CA ASP A 121 6.44 -27.74 -35.90
C ASP A 121 6.87 -27.16 -37.27
N ILE A 122 6.35 -25.99 -37.67
CA ILE A 122 6.81 -25.27 -38.87
C ILE A 122 8.23 -24.73 -38.70
N GLY A 123 8.62 -24.33 -37.48
CA GLY A 123 9.98 -23.89 -37.17
C GLY A 123 11.02 -25.01 -37.16
N ASP A 124 10.61 -26.28 -37.08
CA ASP A 124 11.48 -27.46 -37.07
C ASP A 124 11.64 -28.11 -38.46
N VAL A 125 10.83 -27.68 -39.45
CA VAL A 125 10.89 -28.17 -40.85
C VAL A 125 11.56 -27.19 -41.84
N VAL A 126 12.14 -26.09 -41.34
CA VAL A 126 12.97 -25.14 -42.12
C VAL A 126 14.41 -25.12 -41.66
#